data_AF-A0A8D0PYW7-F1
#
_entry.id   AF-A0A8D0PYW7-F1
#
_cell.length_a   1.000
_cell.length_b   1.000
_cell.length_c   1.000
_cell.angle_alpha   90.00
_cell.angle_beta   90.00
_cell.angle_gamma   90.00
#
_symmetry.space_group_name_H-M   'P 1'
#
loop_
_entity.id
_entity.type
_entity.pdbx_description
1 polymer ?
#
loop_
_entity_poly.entity_id
_entity_poly.type
_entity_poly.pdbx_seq_one_letter_code
_entity_poly.pdbx_strand_id
1 'polypeptide(L)'
;VCNILTLGTHPSLRVPICGPPGLAEGRMGSPVPRAALPCLGLILLLWSQGPGVQGQEFQFGPCRVEGIVLQELWEAFWDMKDSWGGQRPRLHSDPVPPQEAESCYLIHSLLKFYLNTIFKNYREKAVKFRILRSFSTLANNFVVIMSKLQPSQENEMFPISENARRRFLLFQREFKQLDREVALTKAFGEMDILLTWMETFYQR
;
A
#
# COMPACT_ATOMS: atom_id res chain seq x y z
N VAL A 1 13.07 39.13 -29.12
CA VAL A 1 14.45 38.79 -28.69
C VAL A 1 14.36 37.69 -27.66
N CYS A 2 14.80 36.47 -27.96
CA CYS A 2 14.79 35.37 -27.01
C CYS A 2 16.05 35.44 -26.14
N ASN A 3 15.90 35.77 -24.87
CA ASN A 3 16.97 35.60 -23.89
C ASN A 3 16.83 34.23 -23.23
N ILE A 4 17.93 33.47 -23.19
CA ILE A 4 18.03 32.22 -22.43
C ILE A 4 18.30 32.60 -20.98
N LEU A 5 17.29 32.47 -20.11
CA LEU A 5 17.48 32.53 -18.66
C LEU A 5 17.63 31.12 -18.13
N THR A 6 18.81 30.82 -17.60
CA THR A 6 19.14 29.57 -16.91
C THR A 6 18.58 29.61 -15.49
N LEU A 7 17.54 28.83 -15.20
CA LEU A 7 17.21 28.45 -13.83
C LEU A 7 17.75 27.04 -13.57
N GLY A 8 18.84 26.95 -12.80
CA GLY A 8 19.28 25.71 -12.13
C GLY A 8 20.54 25.04 -12.68
N THR A 9 21.42 24.63 -11.77
CA THR A 9 22.63 23.83 -12.01
C THR A 9 22.30 22.34 -12.18
N HIS A 10 21.80 21.91 -13.34
CA HIS A 10 22.06 20.58 -13.94
C HIS A 10 21.45 20.46 -15.35
N PRO A 11 22.08 19.74 -16.31
CA PRO A 11 21.82 19.93 -17.74
C PRO A 11 20.97 18.79 -18.30
N SER A 12 19.65 18.91 -18.28
CA SER A 12 18.72 18.20 -19.18
C SER A 12 17.30 18.63 -18.88
N LEU A 13 16.88 19.77 -19.44
CA LEU A 13 15.52 20.12 -19.88
C LEU A 13 15.58 21.61 -20.27
N ARG A 14 15.70 21.91 -21.57
CA ARG A 14 15.57 23.29 -22.08
C ARG A 14 14.19 23.44 -22.70
N VAL A 15 13.33 24.23 -22.07
CA VAL A 15 12.05 24.64 -22.67
C VAL A 15 12.18 26.08 -23.15
N PRO A 16 11.91 26.40 -24.43
CA PRO A 16 11.92 27.77 -24.91
C PRO A 16 10.63 28.49 -24.51
N ILE A 17 10.75 29.63 -23.84
CA ILE A 17 9.62 30.55 -23.61
C ILE A 17 9.80 31.75 -24.56
N CYS A 18 8.91 31.87 -25.54
CA CYS A 18 8.83 33.02 -26.44
C CYS A 18 7.81 34.03 -25.90
N GLY A 19 8.24 35.25 -25.59
CA GLY A 19 7.36 36.39 -25.32
C GLY A 19 6.90 37.08 -26.62
N PRO A 20 5.73 37.74 -26.64
CA PRO A 20 5.26 38.48 -27.81
C PRO A 20 6.04 39.79 -27.99
N PRO A 21 6.17 40.32 -29.22
CA PRO A 21 6.86 41.57 -29.46
C PRO A 21 6.01 42.76 -29.00
N GLY A 22 6.67 43.72 -28.37
CA GLY A 22 6.06 44.95 -27.89
C GLY A 22 5.55 45.83 -29.03
N LEU A 23 4.43 46.50 -28.77
CA LEU A 23 3.96 47.64 -29.51
C LEU A 23 3.49 48.71 -28.52
N ALA A 24 4.23 49.81 -28.57
CA ALA A 24 3.90 51.22 -28.31
C ALA A 24 2.93 51.58 -27.16
N GLU A 25 3.45 52.46 -26.29
CA GLU A 25 2.73 53.32 -25.37
C GLU A 25 1.58 54.11 -26.04
N GLY A 26 0.42 54.06 -25.40
CA GLY A 26 -0.66 55.02 -25.55
C GLY A 26 -1.40 55.16 -24.22
N ARG A 27 -1.15 56.26 -23.50
CA ARG A 27 -1.91 56.65 -22.30
C ARG A 27 -3.33 57.05 -22.70
N MET A 28 -4.35 56.55 -22.01
CA MET A 28 -5.38 57.37 -21.34
C MET A 28 -6.26 56.47 -20.47
N GLY A 29 -6.70 57.00 -19.33
CA GLY A 29 -7.20 56.23 -18.20
C GLY A 29 -8.57 55.56 -18.35
N SER A 30 -8.79 54.58 -17.47
CA SER A 30 -10.11 54.18 -17.00
C SER A 30 -9.96 53.44 -15.66
N PRO A 31 -10.92 53.53 -14.73
CA PRO A 31 -10.81 52.91 -13.42
C PRO A 31 -10.99 51.39 -13.55
N VAL A 32 -9.96 50.63 -13.23
CA VAL A 32 -10.02 49.17 -13.17
C VAL A 32 -10.91 48.76 -12.00
N PRO A 33 -11.99 47.97 -12.21
CA PRO A 33 -12.71 47.38 -11.09
C PRO A 33 -11.81 46.36 -10.40
N ARG A 34 -11.47 46.61 -9.13
CA ARG A 34 -10.77 45.66 -8.25
C ARG A 34 -11.68 44.49 -7.85
N ALA A 35 -12.19 43.75 -8.82
CA ALA A 35 -13.17 42.68 -8.57
C ALA A 35 -12.91 41.39 -9.38
N ALA A 36 -11.78 41.25 -10.07
CA ALA A 36 -11.46 40.03 -10.83
C ALA A 36 -10.51 39.05 -10.10
N LEU A 37 -9.84 39.50 -9.03
CA LEU A 37 -8.97 38.66 -8.20
C LEU A 37 -9.67 37.66 -7.24
N PRO A 38 -10.91 37.87 -6.74
CA PRO A 38 -11.50 36.92 -5.79
C PRO A 38 -11.93 35.62 -6.48
N CYS A 39 -12.21 35.66 -7.79
CA CYS A 39 -12.68 34.49 -8.53
C CYS A 39 -11.59 33.44 -8.74
N LEU A 40 -10.34 33.85 -9.03
CA LEU A 40 -9.22 32.90 -9.19
C LEU A 40 -8.86 32.22 -7.86
N GLY A 41 -8.92 32.95 -6.74
CA GLY A 41 -8.71 32.39 -5.40
C GLY A 41 -9.80 31.39 -5.01
N LEU A 42 -11.07 31.70 -5.29
CA LEU A 42 -12.20 30.80 -5.07
C LEU A 42 -12.12 29.54 -5.93
N ILE A 43 -11.68 29.65 -7.19
CA ILE A 43 -11.45 28.50 -8.06
C ILE A 43 -10.32 27.65 -7.48
N LEU A 44 -9.17 28.21 -7.11
CA LEU A 44 -8.09 27.41 -6.53
C LEU A 44 -8.48 26.71 -5.21
N LEU A 45 -9.31 27.35 -4.37
CA LEU A 45 -9.84 26.76 -3.13
C LEU A 45 -10.87 25.66 -3.37
N LEU A 46 -11.68 25.74 -4.45
CA LEU A 46 -12.57 24.65 -4.86
C LEU A 46 -11.79 23.45 -5.42
N TRP A 47 -10.66 23.69 -6.09
CA TRP A 47 -9.83 22.62 -6.66
C TRP A 47 -8.92 21.94 -5.63
N SER A 48 -8.62 22.59 -4.49
CA SER A 48 -7.98 21.92 -3.35
C SER A 48 -8.94 20.99 -2.58
N GLN A 49 -10.25 21.19 -2.75
CA GLN A 49 -11.31 20.35 -2.19
C GLN A 49 -11.83 19.38 -3.25
N GLY A 50 -10.93 18.81 -4.06
CA GLY A 50 -11.28 17.66 -4.88
C GLY A 50 -11.95 16.64 -3.96
N PRO A 51 -13.13 16.10 -4.31
CA PRO A 51 -13.65 14.96 -3.58
C PRO A 51 -12.51 13.95 -3.62
N GLY A 52 -11.98 13.60 -2.45
CA GLY A 52 -11.03 12.50 -2.37
C GLY A 52 -11.71 11.39 -3.14
N VAL A 53 -11.17 11.04 -4.31
CA VAL A 53 -11.58 9.82 -4.98
C VAL A 53 -11.49 8.81 -3.84
N GLN A 54 -12.64 8.23 -3.45
CA GLN A 54 -12.62 7.11 -2.53
C GLN A 54 -11.80 6.07 -3.27
N GLY A 55 -10.49 6.12 -3.02
CA GLY A 55 -9.51 5.29 -3.66
C GLY A 55 -9.71 3.92 -3.03
N GLN A 56 -9.51 2.90 -3.85
CA GLN A 56 -9.52 1.56 -3.31
C GLN A 56 -8.49 1.48 -2.18
N GLU A 57 -8.95 1.17 -0.98
CA GLU A 57 -8.13 1.21 0.23
C GLU A 57 -8.52 0.06 1.15
N PHE A 58 -7.57 -0.39 1.97
CA PHE A 58 -7.91 -1.20 3.13
C PHE A 58 -8.19 -0.32 4.34
N GLN A 59 -9.26 -0.64 5.06
CA GLN A 59 -9.61 -0.07 6.36
C GLN A 59 -9.53 -1.14 7.43
N PHE A 60 -8.36 -1.29 8.04
CA PHE A 60 -8.14 -2.20 9.15
C PHE A 60 -8.43 -1.47 10.46
N GLY A 61 -9.71 -1.36 10.82
CA GLY A 61 -10.16 -0.53 11.93
C GLY A 61 -9.58 0.89 11.84
N PRO A 62 -8.69 1.31 12.76
CA PRO A 62 -8.12 2.65 12.75
C PRO A 62 -7.05 2.89 11.66
N CYS A 63 -6.55 1.85 11.00
CA CYS A 63 -5.45 1.93 10.04
C CYS A 63 -5.96 1.94 8.60
N ARG A 64 -5.50 2.90 7.79
CA ARG A 64 -5.85 3.03 6.37
C ARG A 64 -4.66 2.75 5.47
N VAL A 65 -4.89 1.98 4.41
CA VAL A 65 -3.86 1.60 3.44
C VAL A 65 -4.37 1.84 2.03
N GLU A 66 -4.01 3.00 1.48
CA GLU A 66 -4.32 3.39 0.11
C GLU A 66 -3.29 2.88 -0.91
N GLY A 67 -3.65 2.85 -2.19
CA GLY A 67 -2.72 2.64 -3.30
C GLY A 67 -2.25 1.19 -3.46
N ILE A 68 -3.02 0.24 -2.93
CA ILE A 68 -2.80 -1.20 -3.13
C ILE A 68 -3.88 -1.72 -4.05
N VAL A 69 -3.49 -2.45 -5.09
CA VAL A 69 -4.41 -3.13 -5.99
C VAL A 69 -4.66 -4.54 -5.47
N LEU A 70 -5.81 -4.79 -4.85
CA LEU A 70 -6.15 -6.10 -4.28
C LEU A 70 -6.02 -7.25 -5.31
N GLN A 71 -6.40 -6.98 -6.57
CA GLN A 71 -6.28 -7.97 -7.65
C GLN A 71 -4.83 -8.40 -7.88
N GLU A 72 -3.86 -7.47 -7.82
CA GLU A 72 -2.44 -7.79 -7.99
C GLU A 72 -1.92 -8.71 -6.87
N LEU A 73 -2.42 -8.56 -5.64
CA LEU A 73 -2.09 -9.46 -4.53
C LEU A 73 -2.58 -10.88 -4.82
N TRP A 74 -3.83 -11.02 -5.25
CA TRP A 74 -4.43 -12.32 -5.53
C TRP A 74 -3.77 -12.99 -6.74
N GLU A 75 -3.57 -12.28 -7.85
CA GLU A 75 -2.89 -12.79 -9.05
C GLU A 75 -1.49 -13.29 -8.71
N ALA A 76 -0.70 -12.50 -7.97
CA ALA A 76 0.63 -12.90 -7.54
C ALA A 76 0.59 -14.17 -6.66
N PHE A 77 -0.40 -14.31 -5.78
CA PHE A 77 -0.56 -15.52 -4.97
C PHE A 77 -0.96 -16.74 -5.80
N TRP A 78 -1.90 -16.62 -6.73
CA TRP A 78 -2.37 -17.73 -7.57
C TRP A 78 -1.26 -18.25 -8.49
N ASP A 79 -0.48 -17.36 -9.13
CA ASP A 79 0.70 -17.73 -9.92
C ASP A 79 1.68 -18.63 -9.13
N MET A 80 1.90 -18.27 -7.86
CA MET A 80 2.79 -19.04 -6.98
C MET A 80 2.17 -20.37 -6.57
N LYS A 81 0.86 -20.41 -6.33
CA LYS A 81 0.12 -21.59 -5.90
C LYS A 81 0.05 -22.64 -7.00
N ASP A 82 -0.22 -22.23 -8.23
CA ASP A 82 -0.36 -23.14 -9.38
C ASP A 82 0.95 -23.83 -9.75
N SER A 83 2.08 -23.19 -9.45
CA SER A 83 3.42 -23.72 -9.69
C SER A 83 3.81 -24.89 -8.76
N TRP A 84 3.06 -25.16 -7.67
CA TRP A 84 3.41 -26.17 -6.66
C TRP A 84 2.82 -27.58 -6.95
N GLY A 85 1.87 -27.72 -7.88
CA GLY A 85 1.44 -29.02 -8.45
C GLY A 85 0.96 -30.13 -7.49
N GLY A 86 0.72 -29.87 -6.19
CA GLY A 86 0.42 -30.91 -5.20
C GLY A 86 -0.64 -30.52 -4.16
N GLN A 87 -1.34 -31.52 -3.62
CA GLN A 87 -2.32 -31.36 -2.53
C GLN A 87 -1.64 -30.78 -1.28
N ARG A 88 -2.18 -29.67 -0.77
CA ARG A 88 -1.61 -28.92 0.36
C ARG A 88 -2.29 -29.36 1.67
N PRO A 89 -1.54 -29.63 2.76
CA PRO A 89 -2.12 -29.78 4.09
C PRO A 89 -2.71 -28.43 4.54
N ARG A 90 -4.03 -28.26 4.43
CA ARG A 90 -4.74 -27.14 5.07
C ARG A 90 -4.59 -27.32 6.59
N LEU A 91 -4.14 -26.32 7.35
CA LEU A 91 -4.47 -26.33 8.78
C LEU A 91 -5.94 -25.94 8.90
N HIS A 92 -6.60 -26.52 9.88
CA HIS A 92 -7.72 -25.87 10.53
C HIS A 92 -7.19 -24.59 11.21
N SER A 93 -6.96 -23.54 10.42
CA SER A 93 -6.85 -22.19 10.94
C SER A 93 -8.28 -21.72 11.16
N ASP A 94 -8.57 -21.09 12.29
CA ASP A 94 -9.86 -20.47 12.57
C ASP A 94 -10.25 -19.60 11.36
N PRO A 95 -11.26 -19.97 10.54
CA PRO A 95 -11.54 -19.27 9.29
C PRO A 95 -12.07 -17.86 9.53
N VAL A 96 -12.38 -17.51 10.78
CA VAL A 96 -13.04 -16.26 11.12
C VAL A 96 -12.06 -15.09 11.01
N PRO A 97 -12.36 -14.07 10.19
CA PRO A 97 -11.54 -12.86 10.11
C PRO A 97 -11.44 -12.17 11.48
N PRO A 98 -10.39 -11.37 11.75
CA PRO A 98 -10.35 -10.54 12.94
C PRO A 98 -11.54 -9.60 13.04
N GLN A 99 -11.89 -9.21 14.25
CA GLN A 99 -12.80 -8.09 14.44
C GLN A 99 -12.14 -6.80 13.91
N GLU A 100 -12.94 -5.85 13.45
CA GLU A 100 -12.44 -4.61 12.86
C GLU A 100 -11.47 -3.87 13.80
N ALA A 101 -11.80 -3.74 15.07
CA ALA A 101 -10.95 -3.10 16.09
C ALA A 101 -9.60 -3.83 16.32
N GLU A 102 -9.53 -5.13 16.00
CA GLU A 102 -8.34 -5.97 16.18
C GLU A 102 -7.48 -6.09 14.92
N SER A 103 -8.09 -5.78 13.76
CA SER A 103 -7.56 -6.09 12.44
C SER A 103 -6.22 -5.44 12.17
N CYS A 104 -6.03 -4.15 12.50
CA CYS A 104 -4.75 -3.47 12.25
C CYS A 104 -3.58 -4.18 12.92
N TYR A 105 -3.72 -4.50 14.22
CA TYR A 105 -2.67 -5.17 14.98
C TYR A 105 -2.40 -6.59 14.47
N LEU A 106 -3.47 -7.39 14.26
CA LEU A 106 -3.31 -8.78 13.86
C LEU A 106 -2.70 -8.88 12.47
N ILE A 107 -3.19 -8.12 11.49
CA ILE A 107 -2.69 -8.10 10.13
C ILE A 107 -1.24 -7.59 10.10
N HIS A 108 -0.91 -6.52 10.84
CA HIS A 108 0.48 -6.06 10.96
C HIS A 108 1.40 -7.17 11.49
N SER A 109 0.99 -7.87 12.56
CA SER A 109 1.79 -8.93 13.19
C SER A 109 1.99 -10.13 12.26
N LEU A 110 0.95 -10.52 11.52
CA LEU A 110 1.01 -11.57 10.50
C LEU A 110 1.93 -11.15 9.35
N LEU A 111 1.73 -9.98 8.73
CA LEU A 111 2.58 -9.49 7.65
C LEU A 111 4.05 -9.43 8.06
N LYS A 112 4.34 -8.92 9.26
CA LYS A 112 5.69 -8.90 9.83
C LYS A 112 6.27 -10.30 9.96
N PHE A 113 5.48 -11.28 10.40
CA PHE A 113 5.92 -12.66 10.49
C PHE A 113 6.18 -13.27 9.10
N TYR A 114 5.27 -13.07 8.14
CA TYR A 114 5.42 -13.55 6.78
C TYR A 114 6.68 -13.00 6.13
N LEU A 115 6.91 -11.68 6.19
CA LEU A 115 8.09 -11.05 5.60
C LEU A 115 9.40 -11.55 6.22
N ASN A 116 9.49 -11.54 7.55
CA ASN A 116 10.74 -11.85 8.26
C ASN A 116 11.04 -13.35 8.34
N THR A 117 10.02 -14.19 8.29
CA THR A 117 10.14 -15.64 8.47
C THR A 117 9.85 -16.37 7.17
N ILE A 118 8.65 -16.22 6.62
CA ILE A 118 8.22 -17.06 5.48
C ILE A 118 8.94 -16.66 4.20
N PHE A 119 8.82 -15.40 3.76
CA PHE A 119 9.48 -14.92 2.55
C PHE A 119 11.01 -15.06 2.65
N LYS A 120 11.61 -14.73 3.81
CA LYS A 120 13.05 -14.90 3.99
C LYS A 120 13.53 -16.34 3.77
N ASN A 121 12.81 -17.34 4.30
CA ASN A 121 13.22 -18.74 4.23
C ASN A 121 12.69 -19.49 3.00
N TYR A 122 11.71 -18.95 2.27
CA TYR A 122 11.14 -19.57 1.08
C TYR A 122 11.82 -19.12 -0.24
N ARG A 123 12.73 -18.13 -0.19
CA ARG A 123 13.36 -17.53 -1.38
C ARG A 123 14.04 -18.57 -2.30
N GLU A 124 14.77 -19.52 -1.74
CA GLU A 124 15.44 -20.56 -2.55
C GLU A 124 14.43 -21.45 -3.28
N LYS A 125 13.32 -21.79 -2.62
CA LYS A 125 12.20 -22.50 -3.27
C LYS A 125 11.57 -21.65 -4.37
N ALA A 126 11.39 -20.34 -4.15
CA ALA A 126 10.86 -19.44 -5.17
C ALA A 126 11.74 -19.40 -6.43
N VAL A 127 13.07 -19.44 -6.30
CA VAL A 127 14.01 -19.60 -7.42
C VAL A 127 13.77 -20.94 -8.12
N LYS A 128 13.75 -22.03 -7.36
CA LYS A 128 13.59 -23.40 -7.88
C LYS A 128 12.30 -23.57 -8.68
N PHE A 129 11.19 -23.05 -8.18
CA PHE A 129 9.87 -23.13 -8.83
C PHE A 129 9.65 -22.03 -9.88
N ARG A 130 10.64 -21.16 -10.13
CA ARG A 130 10.57 -20.06 -11.10
C ARG A 130 9.43 -19.05 -10.83
N ILE A 131 9.08 -18.86 -9.57
CA ILE A 131 8.01 -17.97 -9.12
C ILE A 131 8.53 -16.66 -8.51
N LEU A 132 9.81 -16.32 -8.72
CA LEU A 132 10.44 -15.13 -8.14
C LEU A 132 9.69 -13.83 -8.45
N ARG A 133 9.12 -13.70 -9.65
CA ARG A 133 8.38 -12.49 -10.04
C ARG A 133 7.18 -12.27 -9.12
N SER A 134 6.24 -13.21 -9.10
CA SER A 134 5.03 -13.16 -8.29
C SER A 134 5.35 -13.14 -6.78
N PHE A 135 6.41 -13.84 -6.38
CA PHE A 135 6.95 -13.79 -5.02
C PHE A 135 7.42 -12.39 -4.61
N SER A 136 8.18 -11.71 -5.47
CA SER A 136 8.63 -10.35 -5.24
C SER A 136 7.46 -9.35 -5.27
N THR A 137 6.52 -9.49 -6.20
CA THR A 137 5.31 -8.66 -6.27
C THR A 137 4.55 -8.72 -4.94
N LEU A 138 4.29 -9.92 -4.43
CA LEU A 138 3.52 -10.08 -3.19
C LEU A 138 4.29 -9.57 -1.97
N ALA A 139 5.59 -9.90 -1.86
CA ALA A 139 6.43 -9.45 -0.76
C ALA A 139 6.54 -7.91 -0.71
N ASN A 140 6.72 -7.25 -1.85
CA ASN A 140 6.85 -5.80 -1.92
C ASN A 140 5.54 -5.11 -1.54
N ASN A 141 4.40 -5.60 -2.03
CA ASN A 141 3.11 -5.09 -1.61
C ASN A 141 2.89 -5.28 -0.09
N PHE A 142 3.27 -6.43 0.47
CA PHE A 142 3.17 -6.67 1.91
C PHE A 142 4.05 -5.71 2.72
N VAL A 143 5.23 -5.33 2.21
CA VAL A 143 6.08 -4.29 2.83
C VAL A 143 5.35 -2.94 2.85
N VAL A 144 4.75 -2.54 1.73
CA VAL A 144 3.99 -1.27 1.63
C VAL A 144 2.82 -1.28 2.61
N ILE A 145 2.02 -2.35 2.62
CA ILE A 145 0.87 -2.50 3.53
C ILE A 145 1.35 -2.42 4.98
N MET A 146 2.32 -3.26 5.38
CA MET A 146 2.85 -3.28 6.74
C MET A 146 3.39 -1.92 7.19
N SER A 147 4.02 -1.15 6.29
CA SER A 147 4.54 0.18 6.61
C SER A 147 3.44 1.19 6.97
N LYS A 148 2.24 1.04 6.40
CA LYS A 148 1.06 1.89 6.66
C LYS A 148 0.22 1.40 7.84
N LEU A 149 0.43 0.17 8.31
CA LEU A 149 -0.21 -0.38 9.51
C LEU A 149 0.54 -0.05 10.80
N GLN A 150 1.61 0.74 10.76
CA GLN A 150 2.27 1.17 11.98
C GLN A 150 1.34 2.08 12.78
N PRO A 151 1.14 1.83 14.09
CA PRO A 151 0.46 2.79 14.94
C PRO A 151 1.19 4.12 14.88
N SER A 152 0.49 5.23 14.65
CA SER A 152 1.09 6.54 14.86
C SER A 152 1.62 6.59 16.30
N GLN A 153 2.87 6.98 16.49
CA GLN A 153 3.47 7.10 17.82
C GLN A 153 2.67 8.04 18.76
N GLU A 154 1.79 8.88 18.19
CA GLU A 154 0.91 9.80 18.92
C GLU A 154 -0.42 9.20 19.40
N ASN A 155 -0.85 8.06 18.85
CA ASN A 155 -1.99 7.33 19.44
C ASN A 155 -1.42 6.30 20.39
N GLU A 156 -1.30 6.71 21.66
CA GLU A 156 -1.11 5.82 22.80
C GLU A 156 -1.87 4.53 22.55
N MET A 157 -1.11 3.44 22.49
CA MET A 157 -1.58 2.07 22.65
C MET A 157 -3.04 1.90 22.25
N PHE A 158 -3.29 1.49 21.00
CA PHE A 158 -4.43 0.64 20.75
C PHE A 158 -4.50 -0.32 21.95
N PRO A 159 -5.62 -0.44 22.67
CA PRO A 159 -5.77 -1.57 23.55
C PRO A 159 -5.58 -2.75 22.62
N ILE A 160 -4.36 -3.31 22.60
CA ILE A 160 -4.05 -4.51 21.84
C ILE A 160 -5.06 -5.45 22.46
N SER A 161 -6.14 -5.71 21.73
CA SER A 161 -7.14 -6.64 22.22
C SER A 161 -6.34 -7.88 22.56
N GLU A 162 -6.33 -8.24 23.84
CA GLU A 162 -5.51 -9.34 24.33
C GLU A 162 -5.78 -10.61 23.50
N ASN A 163 -6.99 -10.68 22.95
CA ASN A 163 -7.43 -11.61 21.94
C ASN A 163 -6.60 -11.57 20.64
N ALA A 164 -6.41 -10.42 19.98
CA ALA A 164 -5.59 -10.29 18.77
C ALA A 164 -4.15 -10.77 19.00
N ARG A 165 -3.55 -10.38 20.14
CA ARG A 165 -2.22 -10.87 20.56
C ARG A 165 -2.23 -12.38 20.81
N ARG A 166 -3.24 -12.89 21.50
CA ARG A 166 -3.39 -14.33 21.79
C ARG A 166 -3.52 -15.16 20.51
N ARG A 167 -4.32 -14.69 19.54
CA ARG A 167 -4.48 -15.32 18.21
C ARG A 167 -3.15 -15.37 17.47
N PHE A 168 -2.40 -14.28 17.43
CA PHE A 168 -1.07 -14.27 16.82
C PHE A 168 -0.08 -15.21 17.53
N LEU A 169 -0.06 -15.22 18.87
CA LEU A 169 0.81 -16.10 19.65
C LEU A 169 0.46 -17.59 19.46
N LEU A 170 -0.83 -17.91 19.30
CA LEU A 170 -1.27 -19.27 18.98
C LEU A 170 -0.74 -19.71 17.62
N PHE A 171 -0.94 -18.89 16.58
CA PHE A 171 -0.39 -19.13 15.24
C PHE A 171 1.14 -19.33 15.30
N GLN A 172 1.86 -18.47 16.01
CA GLN A 172 3.33 -18.58 16.13
C GLN A 172 3.75 -19.86 16.86
N ARG A 173 3.00 -20.28 17.88
CA ARG A 173 3.25 -21.52 18.63
C ARG A 173 3.07 -22.73 17.73
N GLU A 174 1.95 -22.80 17.00
CA GLU A 174 1.66 -23.91 16.08
C GLU A 174 2.71 -24.01 14.98
N PHE A 175 3.13 -22.87 14.42
CA PHE A 175 4.23 -22.83 13.45
C PHE A 175 5.53 -23.43 14.01
N LYS A 176 5.89 -23.10 15.26
CA LYS A 176 7.13 -23.56 15.91
C LYS A 176 7.12 -25.05 16.27
N GLN A 177 5.94 -25.69 16.34
CA GLN A 177 5.82 -27.12 16.64
C GLN A 177 6.07 -28.01 15.42
N LEU A 178 6.09 -27.44 14.22
CA LEU A 178 6.26 -28.18 12.98
C LEU A 178 7.73 -28.19 12.53
N ASP A 179 8.13 -29.25 11.84
CA ASP A 179 9.41 -29.29 11.12
C ASP A 179 9.52 -28.12 10.13
N ARG A 180 10.72 -27.56 9.99
CA ARG A 180 10.97 -26.34 9.19
C ARG A 180 10.31 -26.38 7.81
N GLU A 181 10.54 -27.45 7.05
CA GLU A 181 10.02 -27.58 5.69
C GLU A 181 8.49 -27.70 5.63
N VAL A 182 7.91 -28.39 6.61
CA VAL A 182 6.46 -28.52 6.79
C VAL A 182 5.86 -27.17 7.16
N ALA A 183 6.43 -26.48 8.15
CA ALA A 183 6.00 -25.17 8.62
C ALA A 183 6.01 -24.13 7.49
N LEU A 184 7.08 -24.07 6.69
CA LEU A 184 7.21 -23.14 5.57
C LEU A 184 6.17 -23.42 4.48
N THR A 185 6.05 -24.67 4.06
CA THR A 185 5.11 -25.07 3.00
C THR A 185 3.67 -24.82 3.43
N LYS A 186 3.38 -25.05 4.71
CA LYS A 186 2.08 -24.85 5.33
C LYS A 186 1.70 -23.38 5.45
N ALA A 187 2.56 -22.56 6.04
CA ALA A 187 2.32 -21.11 6.16
C ALA A 187 2.16 -20.45 4.78
N PHE A 188 2.96 -20.88 3.80
CA PHE A 188 2.78 -20.42 2.42
C PHE A 188 1.42 -20.85 1.83
N GLY A 189 0.97 -22.06 2.16
CA GLY A 189 -0.33 -22.59 1.77
C GLY A 189 -1.52 -21.79 2.33
N GLU A 190 -1.41 -21.33 3.56
CA GLU A 190 -2.43 -20.56 4.32
C GLU A 190 -2.40 -19.06 4.07
N MET A 191 -1.53 -18.60 3.16
CA MET A 191 -1.51 -17.21 2.75
C MET A 191 -2.82 -16.81 2.05
N ASP A 192 -3.57 -17.75 1.47
CA ASP A 192 -4.94 -17.50 0.98
C ASP A 192 -5.88 -17.07 2.11
N ILE A 193 -5.74 -17.62 3.32
CA ILE A 193 -6.53 -17.21 4.48
C ILE A 193 -6.22 -15.76 4.86
N LEU A 194 -4.93 -15.40 4.90
CA LEU A 194 -4.51 -14.03 5.19
C LEU A 194 -5.07 -13.04 4.15
N LEU A 195 -4.95 -13.36 2.85
CA LEU A 195 -5.47 -12.51 1.77
C LEU A 195 -7.00 -12.40 1.82
N THR A 196 -7.69 -13.49 2.13
CA THR A 196 -9.15 -13.49 2.34
C THR A 196 -9.55 -12.57 3.48
N TRP A 197 -8.84 -12.62 4.62
CA TRP A 197 -9.10 -11.69 5.72
C TRP A 197 -8.79 -10.25 5.35
N MET A 198 -7.74 -10.00 4.57
CA MET A 198 -7.43 -8.63 4.12
C MET A 198 -8.54 -8.10 3.21
N GLU A 199 -9.06 -8.92 2.31
CA GLU A 199 -10.16 -8.56 1.41
C GLU A 199 -11.44 -8.14 2.15
N THR A 200 -11.73 -8.71 3.33
CA THR A 200 -12.91 -8.26 4.13
C THR A 200 -12.81 -6.82 4.61
N PHE A 201 -11.61 -6.23 4.59
CA PHE A 201 -11.36 -4.83 4.97
C PHE A 201 -11.13 -3.91 3.77
N TYR A 202 -11.29 -4.40 2.53
CA TYR A 202 -11.06 -3.62 1.32
C TYR A 202 -12.31 -2.86 0.90
N GLN A 203 -12.22 -1.53 0.89
CA GLN A 203 -13.26 -0.64 0.40
C GLN A 203 -13.03 -0.35 -1.09
N ARG A 204 -14.08 -0.44 -1.91
CA ARG A 204 -14.05 -0.21 -3.35
C ARG A 204 -14.76 1.07 -3.74
#